data_AF-A0A6N7CZB7-F1
#
_entry.id   AF-A0A6N7CZB7-F1
#
_cell.length_a   1.000
_cell.length_b   1.000
_cell.length_c   1.000
_cell.angle_alpha   90.00
_cell.angle_beta   90.00
_cell.angle_gamma   90.00
#
_symmetry.space_group_name_H-M   'P 1'
#
loop_
_entity.id
_entity.type
_entity.pdbx_description
1 polymer ?
#
loop_
_entity_poly.entity_id
_entity_poly.type
_entity_poly.pdbx_seq_one_letter_code
_entity_poly.pdbx_strand_id
1 'polypeptide(L)'
;MVASKLAQQLKLERDKSSGQLIELGKQHHELKRFASLENDIAQLNETLAERAKQVAETMSERDTAAEKAEIVEAEVERLQKHLSSFEELADTLRIEMSAKETEHGRLMNEMSEMRRERKDASARYNEVSTQLTTAQTELKSEKRRNTELQAKLDKLITDFSDAQEKLERFTRKGSATNAETEQPAEFSKENAALREEMAALAARMVAATAEKEGENSPIHSLLDAEGSVDKGKNASPKSLASRIRDLR
;
A
#
# COMPACT_ATOMS: atom_id res chain seq x y z
N MET A 1 -104.47 96.00 75.71
CA MET A 1 -104.03 95.45 74.40
C MET A 1 -102.50 95.41 74.19
N VAL A 2 -101.69 96.25 74.86
CA VAL A 2 -100.22 96.32 74.65
C VAL A 2 -99.46 95.09 75.20
N ALA A 3 -99.86 94.53 76.35
CA ALA A 3 -99.16 93.41 77.01
C ALA A 3 -99.20 92.08 76.23
N SER A 4 -100.32 91.77 75.54
CA SER A 4 -100.47 90.53 74.75
C SER A 4 -99.62 90.55 73.47
N LYS A 5 -99.52 91.71 72.79
CA LYS A 5 -98.61 91.90 71.66
C LYS A 5 -97.14 91.74 72.07
N LEU A 6 -96.76 92.28 73.22
CA LEU A 6 -95.40 92.17 73.76
C LEU A 6 -95.03 90.71 74.10
N ALA A 7 -95.96 89.96 74.68
CA ALA A 7 -95.77 88.54 74.98
C ALA A 7 -95.66 87.67 73.72
N GLN A 8 -96.45 87.96 72.69
CA GLN A 8 -96.38 87.28 71.39
C GLN A 8 -95.07 87.60 70.66
N GLN A 9 -94.59 88.85 70.72
CA GLN A 9 -93.28 89.24 70.20
C GLN A 9 -92.14 88.53 70.93
N LEU A 10 -92.19 88.46 72.27
CA LEU A 10 -91.21 87.69 73.07
C LEU A 10 -91.18 86.20 72.71
N LYS A 11 -92.33 85.61 72.40
CA LYS A 11 -92.42 84.21 71.96
C LYS A 11 -91.80 84.03 70.57
N LEU A 12 -92.12 84.90 69.60
CA LEU A 12 -91.53 84.87 68.26
C LEU A 12 -90.02 85.07 68.30
N GLU A 13 -89.51 85.98 69.14
CA GLU A 13 -88.07 86.19 69.31
C GLU A 13 -87.40 84.98 69.99
N ARG A 14 -88.06 84.31 70.94
CA ARG A 14 -87.57 83.05 71.52
C ARG A 14 -87.54 81.91 70.51
N ASP A 15 -88.56 81.78 69.67
CA ASP A 15 -88.64 80.74 68.64
C ASP A 15 -87.60 80.98 67.52
N LYS A 16 -87.34 82.24 67.16
CA LYS A 16 -86.23 82.61 66.27
C LYS A 16 -84.87 82.32 66.90
N SER A 17 -84.68 82.71 68.16
CA SER A 17 -83.44 82.49 68.91
C SER A 17 -83.13 81.00 69.07
N SER A 18 -84.14 80.16 69.34
CA SER A 18 -83.96 78.70 69.41
C SER A 18 -83.67 78.07 68.04
N GLY A 19 -84.31 78.55 66.96
CA GLY A 19 -83.99 78.16 65.59
C GLY A 19 -82.53 78.49 65.22
N GLN A 20 -82.10 79.71 65.53
CA GLN A 20 -80.71 80.15 65.32
C GLN A 20 -79.71 79.31 66.11
N LEU A 21 -80.02 78.91 67.35
CA LEU A 21 -79.14 78.03 68.14
C LEU A 21 -79.00 76.64 67.51
N ILE A 22 -80.06 76.08 66.92
CA ILE A 22 -80.00 74.79 66.22
C ILE A 22 -79.18 74.92 64.94
N GLU A 23 -79.37 75.98 64.17
CA GLU A 23 -78.58 76.26 62.97
C GLU A 23 -77.10 76.47 63.29
N LEU A 24 -76.78 77.25 64.32
CA LEU A 24 -75.41 77.42 64.82
C LEU A 24 -74.81 76.09 65.30
N GLY A 25 -75.60 75.23 65.96
CA GLY A 25 -75.17 73.89 66.34
C GLY A 25 -74.82 73.02 65.13
N LYS A 26 -75.64 73.03 64.07
CA LYS A 26 -75.36 72.32 62.81
C LYS A 26 -74.12 72.87 62.12
N GLN A 27 -74.02 74.19 62.00
CA GLN A 27 -72.84 74.86 61.43
C GLN A 27 -71.57 74.53 62.22
N HIS A 28 -71.65 74.46 63.55
CA HIS A 28 -70.53 74.08 64.40
C HIS A 28 -70.08 72.62 64.16
N HIS A 29 -71.03 71.70 63.95
CA HIS A 29 -70.72 70.33 63.57
C HIS A 29 -70.10 70.22 62.17
N GLU A 30 -70.60 71.00 61.21
CA GLU A 30 -70.01 71.09 59.86
C GLU A 30 -68.60 71.65 59.91
N LEU A 31 -68.34 72.72 60.68
CA LEU A 31 -67.00 73.27 60.88
C LEU A 31 -66.02 72.26 61.46
N LYS A 32 -66.46 71.44 62.43
CA LYS A 32 -65.65 70.34 62.97
C LYS A 32 -65.32 69.29 61.91
N ARG A 33 -66.28 68.96 61.05
CA ARG A 33 -66.08 68.03 59.92
C ARG A 33 -65.13 68.61 58.87
N PHE A 34 -65.22 69.90 58.57
CA PHE A 34 -64.26 70.56 57.68
C PHE A 34 -62.84 70.50 58.23
N ALA A 35 -62.65 70.80 59.52
CA ALA A 35 -61.34 70.71 60.15
C ALA A 35 -60.75 69.28 60.13
N SER A 36 -61.56 68.23 60.29
CA SER A 36 -61.07 66.85 60.15
C SER A 36 -60.69 66.53 58.69
N LEU A 37 -61.49 66.95 57.72
CA LEU A 37 -61.20 66.74 56.30
C LEU A 37 -59.95 67.51 55.86
N GLU A 38 -59.70 68.71 56.37
CA GLU A 38 -58.47 69.47 56.12
C GLU A 38 -57.23 68.73 56.64
N ASN A 39 -57.32 68.11 57.82
CA ASN A 39 -56.25 67.27 58.34
C ASN A 39 -56.03 66.01 57.48
N ASP A 40 -57.11 65.35 57.05
CA ASP A 40 -57.01 64.18 56.17
C ASP A 40 -56.38 64.55 54.82
N ILE A 41 -56.76 65.69 54.24
CA ILE A 41 -56.17 66.21 53.00
C ILE A 41 -54.67 66.50 53.20
N ALA A 42 -54.27 67.09 54.32
CA ALA A 42 -52.87 67.33 54.62
C ALA A 42 -52.06 66.03 54.71
N GLN A 43 -52.58 65.01 55.42
CA GLN A 43 -51.95 63.70 55.52
C GLN A 43 -51.88 62.97 54.17
N LEU A 44 -52.95 63.04 53.37
CA LEU A 44 -52.95 62.47 52.02
C LEU A 44 -51.93 63.16 51.11
N ASN A 45 -51.77 64.48 51.20
CA ASN A 45 -50.75 65.20 50.43
C ASN A 45 -49.33 64.84 50.86
N GLU A 46 -49.09 64.67 52.16
CA GLU A 46 -47.78 64.24 52.69
C GLU A 46 -47.42 62.83 52.19
N THR A 47 -48.34 61.88 52.34
CA THR A 47 -48.14 60.51 51.84
C THR A 47 -47.98 60.46 50.31
N LEU A 48 -48.70 61.30 49.56
CA LEU A 48 -48.55 61.40 48.10
C LEU A 48 -47.16 61.95 47.74
N ALA A 49 -46.67 62.96 48.47
CA ALA A 49 -45.33 63.51 48.26
C ALA A 49 -44.23 62.48 48.56
N GLU A 50 -44.35 61.71 49.66
CA GLU A 50 -43.41 60.63 49.98
C GLU A 50 -43.42 59.52 48.93
N ARG A 51 -44.60 59.10 48.47
CA ARG A 51 -44.74 58.10 47.41
C ARG A 51 -44.16 58.60 46.10
N ALA A 52 -44.37 59.87 45.74
CA ALA A 52 -43.78 60.47 44.55
C ALA A 52 -42.25 60.47 44.62
N LYS A 53 -41.67 60.76 45.80
CA LYS A 53 -40.22 60.68 46.01
C LYS A 53 -39.69 59.25 45.87
N GLN A 54 -40.36 58.26 46.46
CA GLN A 54 -39.99 56.84 46.33
C GLN A 54 -40.08 56.36 44.87
N VAL A 55 -41.11 56.78 44.13
CA VAL A 55 -41.23 56.47 42.70
C VAL A 55 -40.07 57.08 41.91
N ALA A 56 -39.69 58.32 42.18
CA ALA A 56 -38.55 58.97 41.52
C ALA A 56 -37.22 58.25 41.82
N GLU A 57 -36.98 57.86 43.07
CA GLU A 57 -35.77 57.12 43.48
C GLU A 57 -35.71 55.75 42.80
N THR A 58 -36.80 54.97 42.86
CA THR A 58 -36.86 53.64 42.21
C THR A 58 -36.77 53.73 40.69
N MET A 59 -37.27 54.79 40.07
CA MET A 59 -37.06 55.07 38.65
C MET A 59 -35.58 55.28 38.33
N SER A 60 -34.90 56.13 39.11
CA SER A 60 -33.47 56.38 38.92
C SER A 60 -32.65 55.10 39.11
N GLU A 61 -32.94 54.30 40.13
CA GLU A 61 -32.25 53.03 40.35
C GLU A 61 -32.47 52.05 39.19
N ARG A 62 -33.71 51.93 38.71
CA ARG A 62 -34.05 51.08 37.56
C ARG A 62 -33.31 51.52 36.31
N ASP A 63 -33.23 52.82 36.04
CA ASP A 63 -32.53 53.34 34.85
C ASP A 63 -31.03 53.04 34.93
N THR A 64 -30.39 53.22 36.10
CA THR A 64 -28.98 52.84 36.29
C THR A 64 -28.74 51.33 36.20
N ALA A 65 -29.71 50.51 36.60
CA ALA A 65 -29.62 49.06 36.47
C ALA A 65 -29.79 48.63 35.00
N ALA A 66 -30.66 49.30 34.24
CA ALA A 66 -30.85 49.06 32.82
C ALA A 66 -29.59 49.38 32.02
N GLU A 67 -28.92 50.50 32.29
CA GLU A 67 -27.64 50.85 31.65
C GLU A 67 -26.56 49.79 31.93
N LYS A 68 -26.46 49.30 33.17
CA LYS A 68 -25.50 48.23 33.52
C LYS A 68 -25.83 46.91 32.82
N ALA A 69 -27.11 46.59 32.69
CA ALA A 69 -27.55 45.37 32.00
C ALA A 69 -27.17 45.42 30.52
N GLU A 70 -27.34 46.58 29.86
CA GLU A 70 -26.94 46.78 28.46
C GLU A 70 -25.43 46.59 28.25
N ILE A 71 -24.60 47.10 29.17
CA ILE A 71 -23.14 46.91 29.12
C ILE A 71 -22.78 45.42 29.23
N VAL A 72 -23.38 44.71 30.18
CA VAL A 72 -23.12 43.27 30.38
C VAL A 72 -23.61 42.46 29.18
N GLU A 73 -24.75 42.80 28.59
CA GLU A 73 -25.27 42.14 27.38
C GLU A 73 -24.30 42.32 26.20
N ALA A 74 -23.78 43.53 26.00
CA ALA A 74 -22.76 43.78 24.98
C ALA A 74 -21.45 43.00 25.22
N GLU A 75 -21.01 42.86 26.47
CA GLU A 75 -19.84 42.04 26.82
C GLU A 75 -20.09 40.54 26.56
N VAL A 76 -21.29 40.04 26.90
CA VAL A 76 -21.68 38.65 26.63
C VAL A 76 -21.67 38.37 25.14
N GLU A 77 -22.26 39.24 24.31
CA GLU A 77 -22.22 39.09 22.85
C GLU A 77 -20.78 39.09 22.32
N ARG A 78 -19.92 39.96 22.86
CA ARG A 78 -18.50 40.02 22.47
C ARG A 78 -17.80 38.71 22.80
N LEU A 79 -18.00 38.17 24.00
CA LEU A 79 -17.40 36.91 24.42
C LEU A 79 -17.94 35.72 23.62
N GLN A 80 -19.22 35.71 23.27
CA GLN A 80 -19.81 34.69 22.41
C GLN A 80 -19.17 34.70 21.01
N LYS A 81 -18.94 35.88 20.42
CA LYS A 81 -18.23 36.01 19.13
C LYS A 81 -16.78 35.50 19.20
N HIS A 82 -16.08 35.75 20.30
CA HIS A 82 -14.74 35.18 20.51
C HIS A 82 -14.79 33.67 20.66
N LEU A 83 -15.73 33.15 21.43
CA LEU A 83 -15.91 31.71 21.63
C LEU A 83 -16.18 31.00 20.30
N SER A 84 -17.09 31.52 19.47
CA SER A 84 -17.35 30.93 18.15
C SER A 84 -16.10 30.96 17.25
N SER A 85 -15.32 32.04 17.27
CA SER A 85 -14.06 32.11 16.50
C SER A 85 -13.01 31.11 16.98
N PHE A 86 -12.93 30.85 18.29
CA PHE A 86 -12.03 29.86 18.84
C PHE A 86 -12.48 28.43 18.55
N GLU A 87 -13.78 28.16 18.51
CA GLU A 87 -14.34 26.88 18.09
C GLU A 87 -14.00 26.58 16.63
N GLU A 88 -14.19 27.54 15.72
CA GLU A 88 -13.80 27.40 14.30
C GLU A 88 -12.29 27.13 14.13
N LEU A 89 -11.45 27.83 14.90
CA LEU A 89 -10.00 27.59 14.90
C LEU A 89 -9.66 26.20 15.42
N ALA A 90 -10.30 25.76 16.51
CA ALA A 90 -10.08 24.45 17.10
C ALA A 90 -10.46 23.33 16.12
N ASP A 91 -11.58 23.48 15.41
CA ASP A 91 -12.01 22.53 14.38
C ASP A 91 -11.03 22.49 13.21
N THR A 92 -10.54 23.65 12.76
CA THR A 92 -9.51 23.74 11.72
C THR A 92 -8.24 23.01 12.13
N LEU A 93 -7.73 23.28 13.34
CA LEU A 93 -6.54 22.61 13.89
C LEU A 93 -6.75 21.10 14.05
N ARG A 94 -7.96 20.66 14.43
CA ARG A 94 -8.30 19.24 14.55
C ARG A 94 -8.23 18.54 13.20
N ILE A 95 -8.75 19.17 12.14
CA ILE A 95 -8.65 18.65 10.77
C ILE A 95 -7.18 18.55 10.35
N GLU A 96 -6.38 19.61 10.56
CA GLU A 96 -4.97 19.63 10.22
C GLU A 96 -4.16 18.56 10.95
N MET A 97 -4.40 18.37 12.25
CA MET A 97 -3.76 17.30 13.02
C MET A 97 -4.13 15.92 12.45
N SER A 98 -5.41 15.68 12.14
CA SER A 98 -5.82 14.40 11.56
C SER A 98 -5.15 14.15 10.20
N ALA A 99 -5.02 15.18 9.36
CA ALA A 99 -4.33 15.08 8.09
C ALA A 99 -2.84 14.76 8.29
N LYS A 100 -2.18 15.43 9.24
CA LYS A 100 -0.77 15.18 9.58
C LYS A 100 -0.54 13.79 10.18
N GLU A 101 -1.47 13.27 10.98
CA GLU A 101 -1.42 11.91 11.50
C GLU A 101 -1.49 10.87 10.37
N THR A 102 -2.37 11.07 9.39
CA THR A 102 -2.44 10.16 8.22
C THR A 102 -1.17 10.22 7.36
N GLU A 103 -0.62 11.42 7.14
CA GLU A 103 0.64 11.62 6.42
C GLU A 103 1.80 10.94 7.14
N HIS A 104 1.87 11.06 8.47
CA HIS A 104 2.87 10.40 9.29
C HIS A 104 2.76 8.87 9.20
N GLY A 105 1.54 8.32 9.27
CA GLY A 105 1.30 6.88 9.09
C GLY A 105 1.75 6.38 7.71
N ARG A 106 1.47 7.14 6.65
CA ARG A 106 1.92 6.84 5.28
C ARG A 106 3.45 6.81 5.19
N LEU A 107 4.13 7.84 5.68
CA LEU A 107 5.60 7.93 5.66
C LEU A 107 6.26 6.82 6.48
N MET A 108 5.67 6.43 7.62
CA MET A 108 6.16 5.33 8.45
C MET A 108 6.08 3.98 7.71
N ASN A 109 4.99 3.75 6.96
CA ASN A 109 4.84 2.56 6.12
C ASN A 109 5.86 2.53 4.98
N GLU A 110 6.01 3.64 4.24
CA GLU A 110 7.02 3.76 3.18
C GLU A 110 8.43 3.53 3.72
N MET A 111 8.76 4.08 4.90
CA MET A 111 10.05 3.87 5.54
C MET A 111 10.28 2.40 5.88
N SER A 112 9.25 1.69 6.37
CA SER A 112 9.29 0.26 6.65
C SER A 112 9.52 -0.57 5.38
N GLU A 113 8.84 -0.22 4.29
CA GLU A 113 9.01 -0.85 2.98
C GLU A 113 10.42 -0.63 2.43
N MET A 114 10.91 0.61 2.44
CA MET A 114 12.28 0.95 2.03
C MET A 114 13.34 0.18 2.84
N ARG A 115 13.11 -0.07 4.14
CA ARG A 115 14.00 -0.91 4.95
C ARG A 115 13.98 -2.37 4.51
N ARG A 116 12.82 -2.92 4.17
CA ARG A 116 12.69 -4.30 3.67
C ARG A 116 13.38 -4.43 2.31
N GLU A 117 13.10 -3.52 1.39
CA GLU A 117 13.74 -3.48 0.07
C GLU A 117 15.26 -3.37 0.18
N ARG A 118 15.77 -2.51 1.08
CA ARG A 118 17.21 -2.41 1.33
C ARG A 118 17.81 -3.73 1.84
N LYS A 119 17.11 -4.43 2.73
CA LYS A 119 17.55 -5.74 3.26
C LYS A 119 17.58 -6.79 2.14
N ASP A 120 16.55 -6.84 1.32
CA ASP A 120 16.44 -7.80 0.21
C ASP A 120 17.48 -7.51 -0.87
N ALA A 121 17.69 -6.23 -1.23
CA ALA A 121 18.74 -5.82 -2.15
C ALA A 121 20.13 -6.18 -1.62
N SER A 122 20.38 -5.99 -0.32
CA SER A 122 21.65 -6.39 0.31
C SER A 122 21.85 -7.90 0.29
N ALA A 123 20.79 -8.69 0.50
CA ALA A 123 20.86 -10.15 0.43
C ALA A 123 21.19 -10.63 -1.00
N ARG A 124 20.50 -10.07 -2.00
CA ARG A 124 20.78 -10.35 -3.42
C ARG A 124 22.19 -9.95 -3.84
N TYR A 125 22.67 -8.80 -3.38
CA TYR A 125 24.04 -8.36 -3.64
C TYR A 125 25.05 -9.37 -3.09
N ASN A 126 24.87 -9.82 -1.84
CA ASN A 126 25.75 -10.81 -1.24
C ASN A 126 25.71 -12.14 -1.98
N GLU A 127 24.52 -12.60 -2.38
CA GLU A 127 24.36 -13.84 -3.17
C GLU A 127 25.04 -13.75 -4.54
N VAL A 128 24.85 -12.65 -5.27
CA VAL A 128 25.54 -12.45 -6.56
C VAL A 128 27.05 -12.34 -6.35
N SER A 129 27.51 -11.71 -5.27
CA SER A 129 28.94 -11.61 -4.94
C SER A 129 29.55 -12.98 -4.63
N THR A 130 28.83 -13.87 -3.94
CA THR A 130 29.32 -15.23 -3.66
C THR A 130 29.32 -16.07 -4.94
N GLN A 131 28.26 -16.01 -5.75
CA GLN A 131 28.18 -16.68 -7.06
C GLN A 131 29.27 -16.20 -8.03
N LEU A 132 29.58 -14.91 -8.03
CA LEU A 132 30.67 -14.36 -8.83
C LEU A 132 32.02 -14.94 -8.38
N THR A 133 32.23 -15.07 -7.08
CA THR A 133 33.47 -15.65 -6.53
C THR A 133 33.60 -17.11 -6.89
N THR A 134 32.53 -17.91 -6.77
CA THR A 134 32.56 -19.33 -7.16
C THR A 134 32.80 -19.50 -8.66
N ALA A 135 32.08 -18.75 -9.51
CA ALA A 135 32.27 -18.78 -10.96
C ALA A 135 33.69 -18.36 -11.37
N GLN A 136 34.29 -17.37 -10.68
CA GLN A 136 35.68 -17.00 -10.91
C GLN A 136 36.67 -18.13 -10.55
N THR A 137 36.41 -18.87 -9.47
CA THR A 137 37.26 -20.03 -9.11
C THR A 137 37.12 -21.19 -10.09
N GLU A 138 35.91 -21.47 -10.56
CA GLU A 138 35.64 -22.48 -11.59
C GLU A 138 36.26 -22.10 -12.94
N LEU A 139 36.14 -20.84 -13.35
CA LEU A 139 36.78 -20.36 -14.57
C LEU A 139 38.31 -20.50 -14.50
N LYS A 140 38.92 -20.24 -13.34
CA LYS A 140 40.36 -20.44 -13.15
C LYS A 140 40.74 -21.92 -13.22
N SER A 141 39.94 -22.82 -12.66
CA SER A 141 40.24 -24.26 -12.71
C SER A 141 40.06 -24.82 -14.13
N GLU A 142 39.02 -24.41 -14.86
CA GLU A 142 38.83 -24.76 -16.27
C GLU A 142 39.94 -24.20 -17.17
N LYS A 143 40.39 -22.96 -16.93
CA LYS A 143 41.56 -22.42 -17.64
C LYS A 143 42.81 -23.28 -17.41
N ARG A 144 43.06 -23.74 -16.18
CA ARG A 144 44.19 -24.64 -15.88
C ARG A 144 44.05 -25.98 -16.59
N ARG A 145 42.87 -26.61 -16.54
CA ARG A 145 42.59 -27.86 -17.27
C ARG A 145 42.79 -27.71 -18.78
N ASN A 146 42.33 -26.59 -19.35
CA ASN A 146 42.51 -26.30 -20.76
C ASN A 146 44.00 -26.16 -21.12
N THR A 147 44.80 -25.46 -20.31
CA THR A 147 46.25 -25.39 -20.52
C THR A 147 46.94 -26.76 -20.40
N GLU A 148 46.49 -27.64 -19.50
CA GLU A 148 47.00 -29.00 -19.38
C GLU A 148 46.64 -29.88 -20.59
N LEU A 149 45.42 -29.75 -21.10
CA LEU A 149 44.97 -30.45 -22.31
C LEU A 149 45.72 -29.97 -23.54
N GLN A 150 45.98 -28.67 -23.65
CA GLN A 150 46.77 -28.11 -24.76
C GLN A 150 48.21 -28.64 -24.73
N ALA A 151 48.85 -28.69 -23.56
CA ALA A 151 50.17 -29.29 -23.42
C ALA A 151 50.19 -30.79 -23.78
N LYS A 152 49.13 -31.54 -23.47
CA LYS A 152 48.99 -32.95 -23.89
C LYS A 152 48.81 -33.07 -25.40
N LEU A 153 48.03 -32.17 -26.01
CA LEU A 153 47.85 -32.13 -27.46
C LEU A 153 49.18 -31.86 -28.17
N ASP A 154 49.94 -30.87 -27.70
CA ASP A 154 51.27 -30.55 -28.25
C ASP A 154 52.20 -31.76 -28.17
N LYS A 155 52.19 -32.48 -27.04
CA LYS A 155 52.96 -33.73 -26.87
C LYS A 155 52.53 -34.84 -27.84
N LEU A 156 51.23 -35.02 -28.04
CA LEU A 156 50.73 -35.99 -29.02
C LEU A 156 51.11 -35.60 -30.45
N ILE A 157 51.13 -34.31 -30.77
CA ILE A 157 51.59 -33.80 -32.07
C ILE A 157 53.08 -34.09 -32.25
N THR A 158 53.92 -33.88 -31.23
CA THR A 158 55.34 -34.23 -31.31
C THR A 158 55.56 -35.73 -31.43
N ASP A 159 54.86 -36.54 -30.62
CA ASP A 159 54.96 -38.00 -30.66
C ASP A 159 54.49 -38.55 -32.03
N PHE A 160 53.42 -37.96 -32.59
CA PHE A 160 52.93 -38.30 -33.93
C PHE A 160 53.93 -37.89 -35.02
N SER A 161 54.53 -36.71 -34.92
CA SER A 161 55.57 -36.25 -35.86
C SER A 161 56.79 -37.17 -35.81
N ASP A 162 57.25 -37.57 -34.62
CA ASP A 162 58.34 -38.52 -34.44
C ASP A 162 58.00 -39.91 -35.01
N ALA A 163 56.76 -40.36 -34.81
CA ALA A 163 56.27 -41.62 -35.37
C ALA A 163 56.18 -41.58 -36.89
N GLN A 164 55.71 -40.47 -37.47
CA GLN A 164 55.73 -40.23 -38.91
C GLN A 164 57.16 -40.20 -39.45
N GLU A 165 58.09 -39.52 -38.78
CA GLU A 165 59.51 -39.50 -39.19
C GLU A 165 60.12 -40.91 -39.14
N LYS A 166 59.83 -41.68 -38.09
CA LYS A 166 60.23 -43.10 -38.01
C LYS A 166 59.61 -43.91 -39.14
N LEU A 167 58.33 -43.72 -39.45
CA LEU A 167 57.65 -44.40 -40.55
C LEU A 167 58.25 -44.02 -41.91
N GLU A 168 58.57 -42.75 -42.13
CA GLU A 168 59.29 -42.29 -43.32
C GLU A 168 60.68 -42.92 -43.39
N ARG A 169 61.39 -43.02 -42.27
CA ARG A 169 62.68 -43.75 -42.21
C ARG A 169 62.51 -45.23 -42.51
N PHE A 170 61.46 -45.88 -42.00
CA PHE A 170 61.16 -47.30 -42.27
C PHE A 170 60.66 -47.55 -43.68
N THR A 171 59.92 -46.64 -44.30
CA THR A 171 59.49 -46.74 -45.70
C THR A 171 60.63 -46.41 -46.64
N ARG A 172 61.53 -45.48 -46.29
CA ARG A 172 62.76 -45.19 -47.04
C ARG A 172 63.80 -46.30 -46.90
N LYS A 173 63.93 -46.90 -45.70
CA LYS A 173 64.78 -48.07 -45.44
C LYS A 173 64.16 -49.35 -45.99
N GLY A 174 62.85 -49.50 -45.89
CA GLY A 174 62.05 -50.55 -46.52
C GLY A 174 62.05 -50.43 -48.04
N SER A 175 62.09 -49.23 -48.61
CA SER A 175 62.33 -48.99 -50.03
C SER A 175 63.78 -49.33 -50.44
N ALA A 176 64.73 -49.31 -49.50
CA ALA A 176 66.12 -49.71 -49.74
C ALA A 176 66.35 -51.21 -49.48
N THR A 177 65.51 -51.89 -48.69
CA THR A 177 65.61 -53.34 -48.40
C THR A 177 64.56 -54.19 -49.14
N ASN A 178 63.49 -53.60 -49.68
CA ASN A 178 62.48 -54.26 -50.52
C ASN A 178 62.71 -54.01 -52.01
N ALA A 179 63.97 -53.80 -52.42
CA ALA A 179 64.35 -54.06 -53.81
C ALA A 179 64.33 -55.57 -54.15
N GLU A 180 64.18 -56.44 -53.14
CA GLU A 180 64.03 -57.90 -53.30
C GLU A 180 62.99 -58.46 -52.32
N THR A 181 61.69 -58.18 -52.52
CA THR A 181 60.65 -59.09 -52.02
C THR A 181 59.36 -58.98 -52.84
N GLU A 182 59.19 -59.92 -53.77
CA GLU A 182 57.92 -60.23 -54.42
C GLU A 182 56.94 -60.85 -53.40
N GLN A 183 56.38 -60.07 -52.48
CA GLN A 183 55.26 -60.51 -51.62
C GLN A 183 54.02 -59.59 -51.58
N PRO A 184 53.69 -58.76 -52.59
CA PRO A 184 52.41 -58.02 -52.56
C PRO A 184 51.20 -58.92 -52.88
N ALA A 185 51.40 -60.10 -53.49
CA ALA A 185 50.31 -60.95 -53.95
C ALA A 185 49.70 -61.82 -52.84
N GLU A 186 50.50 -62.37 -51.91
CA GLU A 186 49.97 -63.23 -50.82
C GLU A 186 49.32 -62.41 -49.72
N PHE A 187 49.94 -61.32 -49.26
CA PHE A 187 49.34 -60.41 -48.28
C PHE A 187 48.06 -59.73 -48.78
N SER A 188 47.96 -59.44 -50.09
CA SER A 188 46.72 -58.93 -50.67
C SER A 188 45.63 -60.01 -50.72
N LYS A 189 45.98 -61.28 -50.97
CA LYS A 189 45.04 -62.40 -50.95
C LYS A 189 44.58 -62.74 -49.54
N GLU A 190 45.49 -62.75 -48.56
CA GLU A 190 45.17 -62.96 -47.14
C GLU A 190 44.32 -61.81 -46.59
N ASN A 191 44.63 -60.55 -46.90
CA ASN A 191 43.76 -59.43 -46.51
C ASN A 191 42.39 -59.50 -47.18
N ALA A 192 42.29 -59.96 -48.42
CA ALA A 192 41.01 -60.18 -49.08
C ALA A 192 40.22 -61.31 -48.40
N ALA A 193 40.88 -62.41 -48.02
CA ALA A 193 40.26 -63.52 -47.29
C ALA A 193 39.81 -63.10 -45.87
N LEU A 194 40.63 -62.36 -45.13
CA LEU A 194 40.29 -61.81 -43.81
C LEU A 194 39.12 -60.82 -43.88
N ARG A 195 39.07 -59.96 -44.90
CA ARG A 195 37.93 -59.08 -45.13
C ARG A 195 36.66 -59.86 -45.46
N GLU A 196 36.79 -60.97 -46.19
CA GLU A 196 35.67 -61.85 -46.51
C GLU A 196 35.13 -62.56 -45.26
N GLU A 197 36.02 -63.07 -44.40
CA GLU A 197 35.66 -63.68 -43.13
C GLU A 197 35.03 -62.68 -42.16
N MET A 198 35.61 -61.49 -42.01
CA MET A 198 35.03 -60.42 -41.19
C MET A 198 33.65 -60.01 -41.68
N ALA A 199 33.46 -59.90 -43.01
CA ALA A 199 32.16 -59.59 -43.58
C ALA A 199 31.14 -60.74 -43.36
N ALA A 200 31.56 -62.00 -43.41
CA ALA A 200 30.70 -63.14 -43.09
C ALA A 200 30.35 -63.21 -41.60
N LEU A 201 31.31 -62.93 -40.72
CA LEU A 201 31.10 -62.89 -39.26
C LEU A 201 30.15 -61.76 -38.86
N ALA A 202 30.34 -60.57 -39.44
CA ALA A 202 29.46 -59.42 -39.23
C ALA A 202 28.02 -59.74 -39.67
N ALA A 203 27.84 -60.39 -40.84
CA ALA A 203 26.52 -60.80 -41.30
C ALA A 203 25.83 -61.76 -40.31
N ARG A 204 26.56 -62.73 -39.77
CA ARG A 204 26.03 -63.66 -38.75
C ARG A 204 25.68 -62.96 -37.45
N MET A 205 26.50 -62.02 -36.98
CA MET A 205 26.21 -61.25 -35.77
C MET A 205 24.96 -60.38 -35.93
N VAL A 206 24.81 -59.73 -37.09
CA VAL A 206 23.63 -58.90 -37.41
C VAL A 206 22.37 -59.77 -37.56
N ALA A 207 22.47 -60.94 -38.19
CA ALA A 207 21.36 -61.89 -38.27
C ALA A 207 20.94 -62.42 -36.87
N ALA A 208 21.91 -62.83 -36.05
CA ALA A 208 21.64 -63.32 -34.70
C ALA A 208 21.07 -62.24 -33.76
N THR A 209 21.46 -60.97 -33.96
CA THR A 209 20.86 -59.84 -33.22
C THR A 209 19.45 -59.54 -33.70
N ALA A 210 19.19 -59.58 -35.00
CA ALA A 210 17.82 -59.46 -35.54
C ALA A 210 16.89 -60.57 -35.03
N GLU A 211 17.35 -61.83 -34.97
CA GLU A 211 16.58 -62.93 -34.38
C GLU A 211 16.30 -62.72 -32.89
N LYS A 212 17.29 -62.25 -32.13
CA LYS A 212 17.14 -62.00 -30.68
C LYS A 212 16.23 -60.81 -30.37
N GLU A 213 16.20 -59.80 -31.25
CA GLU A 213 15.32 -58.63 -31.14
C GLU A 213 13.88 -58.90 -31.63
N GLY A 214 13.67 -59.99 -32.37
CA GLY A 214 12.35 -60.42 -32.85
C GLY A 214 11.79 -59.56 -33.99
N GLU A 215 10.50 -59.73 -34.29
CA GLU A 215 9.83 -59.12 -35.47
C GLU A 215 9.87 -57.59 -35.52
N ASN A 216 10.15 -56.93 -34.40
CA ASN A 216 10.24 -55.47 -34.28
C ASN A 216 11.68 -54.92 -34.44
N SER A 217 12.65 -55.73 -34.84
CA SER A 217 14.03 -55.24 -35.04
C SER A 217 14.09 -54.18 -36.16
N PRO A 218 14.72 -53.01 -35.92
CA PRO A 218 14.98 -52.00 -36.95
C PRO A 218 15.87 -52.51 -38.10
N ILE A 219 16.54 -53.65 -37.92
CA ILE A 219 17.41 -54.26 -38.91
C ILE A 219 16.59 -54.79 -40.11
N HIS A 220 15.38 -55.29 -39.89
CA HIS A 220 14.53 -55.79 -40.95
C HIS A 220 14.13 -54.70 -41.95
N SER A 221 13.74 -53.52 -41.45
CA SER A 221 13.34 -52.40 -42.32
C SER A 221 14.52 -51.84 -43.13
N LEU A 222 15.75 -51.88 -42.57
CA LEU A 222 16.96 -51.45 -43.27
C LEU A 222 17.38 -52.43 -44.38
N LEU A 223 17.24 -53.75 -44.15
CA LEU A 223 17.55 -54.77 -45.16
C LEU A 223 16.60 -54.73 -46.37
N ASP A 224 15.34 -54.37 -46.13
CA ASP A 224 14.31 -54.19 -47.15
C ASP A 224 14.49 -52.87 -47.92
N ALA A 225 14.96 -51.80 -47.25
CA ALA A 225 15.25 -50.51 -47.87
C ALA A 225 16.48 -50.54 -48.81
N GLU A 226 17.52 -51.31 -48.49
CA GLU A 226 18.73 -51.46 -49.32
C GLU A 226 18.55 -52.42 -50.53
N GLY A 227 17.34 -52.93 -50.78
CA GLY A 227 17.03 -53.86 -51.88
C GLY A 227 17.01 -53.25 -53.30
N SER A 228 17.27 -51.95 -53.47
CA SER A 228 17.03 -51.23 -54.73
C SER A 228 18.29 -50.83 -55.53
N VAL A 229 19.48 -51.35 -55.20
CA VAL A 229 20.71 -51.07 -55.96
C VAL A 229 21.12 -52.27 -56.83
N ASP A 230 20.64 -52.18 -58.08
CA ASP A 230 21.10 -52.73 -59.36
C ASP A 230 21.93 -54.03 -59.43
N LYS A 231 21.41 -54.98 -60.22
CA LYS A 231 22.08 -56.19 -60.70
C LYS A 231 23.06 -55.84 -61.83
N GLY A 232 24.18 -55.22 -61.48
CA GLY A 232 25.34 -55.11 -62.37
C GLY A 232 26.11 -56.43 -62.42
N LYS A 233 26.03 -57.17 -63.54
CA LYS A 233 26.90 -58.32 -63.85
C LYS A 233 28.36 -57.88 -63.94
N ASN A 234 29.06 -57.79 -62.82
CA ASN A 234 30.51 -57.79 -62.67
C ASN A 234 30.81 -58.31 -61.26
N ALA A 235 31.82 -59.16 -61.11
CA ALA A 235 32.10 -59.95 -59.90
C ALA A 235 32.59 -59.08 -58.71
N SER A 236 31.72 -58.21 -58.17
CA SER A 236 31.92 -57.51 -56.91
C SER A 236 31.50 -58.41 -55.74
N PRO A 237 32.23 -58.38 -54.60
CA PRO A 237 31.91 -59.20 -53.43
C PRO A 237 30.47 -58.95 -52.95
N LYS A 238 29.75 -60.02 -52.58
CA LYS A 238 28.35 -59.95 -52.11
C LYS A 238 28.21 -58.95 -50.97
N SER A 239 27.23 -58.05 -51.06
CA SER A 239 26.97 -57.04 -50.02
C SER A 239 26.57 -57.68 -48.69
N LEU A 240 26.83 -56.97 -47.58
CA LEU A 240 26.48 -57.41 -46.23
C LEU A 240 24.98 -57.71 -46.10
N ALA A 241 24.13 -56.83 -46.63
CA ALA A 241 22.68 -57.03 -46.66
C ALA A 241 22.26 -58.29 -47.44
N SER A 242 22.92 -58.58 -48.57
CA SER A 242 22.69 -59.82 -49.31
C SER A 242 23.07 -61.06 -48.49
N ARG A 243 24.18 -61.01 -47.74
CA ARG A 243 24.62 -62.13 -46.89
C ARG A 243 23.70 -62.34 -45.69
N ILE A 244 23.15 -61.27 -45.11
CA ILE A 244 22.18 -61.37 -44.01
C ILE A 244 20.87 -62.00 -44.52
N ARG A 245 20.41 -61.69 -45.74
CA ARG A 245 19.25 -62.36 -46.35
C ARG A 245 19.49 -63.84 -46.65
N ASP A 246 20.70 -64.21 -47.09
CA ASP A 246 21.07 -65.62 -47.34
C ASP A 246 21.09 -66.47 -46.05
N LEU A 247 21.08 -65.85 -44.85
CA LEU A 247 21.16 -66.51 -43.54
C LEU A 247 19.81 -66.63 -42.80
N ARG A 248 18.75 -65.98 -43.30
CA ARG A 248 17.40 -65.99 -42.72
C ARG A 248 16.57 -67.12 -43.31
#